data_AF-A0A8S3TL34-F1
#
_entry.id   AF-A0A8S3TL34-F1
#
_cell.length_a   1.000
_cell.length_b   1.000
_cell.length_c   1.000
_cell.angle_alpha   90.00
_cell.angle_beta   90.00
_cell.angle_gamma   90.00
#
_symmetry.space_group_name_H-M   'P 1'
#
loop_
_entity.id
_entity.type
_entity.pdbx_description
1 polymer ?
#
loop_
_entity_poly.entity_id
_entity_poly.type
_entity_poly.pdbx_seq_one_letter_code
_entity_poly.pdbx_strand_id
1 'polypeptide(L)'
;MTDEDRECFESSIFAFAEKCWIRTSLGTAIPYGCNDKIDGVGILSSPRCSTVNTLQLFNTSARRNRSHGHRKYIPPALHTVTIDSLLTSVQKPLGIHHIRTKLYSIPLSKLSLLFQVAQNTSVTDSRSVLYRLVAIIMDIANHRLFKPVSTTSNNEEKRYFFKVEFANKGLDAVNISNIFHQKSVQKTIPEYFKNKATPVISYTYTKSIASKIFNHKRVLEAFNIKDTKSKPPDCSCASSQYNYSPAGHVITGDLGIVTNEQLRELLAKGPKYRIPQPINWKKNFKLLMDAVEDYARKWVKREPDEPELDTLSEWIKAIRSCIQRRIQKLRCNMSTRVTNPFKNPDVVDALSSLHDKYVVVPADKASNNIVFICRKHYLQCLTTELGINKTTGNPTYALTSFTKDEILQNHKSVLSFGINIKENEENLPSLYWIPKLHKTPYKERYIAGSSKCSTKHLSKVLTTILSTVKDGLQKYCDEIYSTSGVNQMWILKNSKDLLLNLRSQSLQFCSNIKTFDFSTLYTTIPHAQLKDRLHHLIKQSFFYKNGNRRYKFLVLGYNNSYFVKNHTESSKNILKMILSKCWTF
;
A
#
# COMPACT_ATOMS: atom_id res chain seq x y z
N MET A 1 52.35 7.57 27.77
CA MET A 1 51.77 7.60 26.42
C MET A 1 52.54 6.58 25.60
N THR A 2 51.86 5.50 25.22
CA THR A 2 52.40 4.51 24.27
C THR A 2 52.47 5.13 22.88
N ASP A 3 53.23 4.55 21.94
CA ASP A 3 53.35 5.09 20.58
C ASP A 3 51.99 5.19 19.85
N GLU A 4 51.02 4.34 20.21
CA GLU A 4 49.63 4.45 19.74
C GLU A 4 48.92 5.74 20.24
N ASP A 5 49.22 6.20 21.45
CA ASP A 5 48.69 7.47 21.97
C ASP A 5 49.29 8.68 21.24
N ARG A 6 50.54 8.57 20.76
CA ARG A 6 51.18 9.62 19.94
C ARG A 6 50.62 9.65 18.52
N GLU A 7 50.43 8.50 17.87
CA GLU A 7 49.79 8.43 16.54
C GLU A 7 48.35 8.93 16.57
N CYS A 8 47.59 8.63 17.63
CA CYS A 8 46.22 9.12 17.80
C CYS A 8 46.19 10.65 18.04
N PHE A 9 47.18 11.19 18.75
CA PHE A 9 47.31 12.63 18.97
C PHE A 9 47.73 13.38 17.70
N GLU A 10 48.72 12.87 16.96
CA GLU A 10 49.19 13.47 15.70
C GLU A 10 48.14 13.39 14.58
N SER A 11 47.42 12.27 14.44
CA SER A 11 46.32 12.13 13.49
C SER A 11 45.15 13.06 13.82
N SER A 12 44.87 13.31 15.11
CA SER A 12 43.85 14.27 15.54
C SER A 12 44.22 15.72 15.20
N ILE A 13 45.51 16.08 15.34
CA ILE A 13 46.03 17.41 14.98
C ILE A 13 46.00 17.58 13.46
N PHE A 14 46.40 16.56 12.68
CA PHE A 14 46.32 16.60 11.23
C PHE A 14 44.89 16.75 10.73
N ALA A 15 43.94 15.98 11.28
CA ALA A 15 42.53 16.08 10.91
C ALA A 15 41.92 17.45 11.30
N PHE A 16 42.39 18.07 12.38
CA PHE A 16 41.97 19.40 12.79
C PHE A 16 42.56 20.49 11.88
N ALA A 17 43.85 20.40 11.55
CA ALA A 17 44.51 21.30 10.61
C ALA A 17 43.89 21.20 9.20
N GLU A 18 43.62 19.99 8.72
CA GLU A 18 42.98 19.74 7.43
C GLU A 18 41.56 20.32 7.41
N LYS A 19 40.75 20.12 8.47
CA LYS A 19 39.45 20.79 8.61
C LYS A 19 39.55 22.30 8.63
N CYS A 20 40.59 22.85 9.24
CA CYS A 20 40.84 24.29 9.29
C CYS A 20 41.16 24.84 7.89
N TRP A 21 42.01 24.16 7.12
CA TRP A 21 42.28 24.53 5.72
C TRP A 21 41.04 24.40 4.83
N ILE A 22 40.29 23.30 4.97
CA ILE A 22 39.04 23.04 4.23
C ILE A 22 37.97 24.11 4.51
N ARG A 23 37.77 24.51 5.77
CA ARG A 23 36.69 25.42 6.17
C ARG A 23 37.06 26.89 6.11
N THR A 24 38.30 27.24 6.38
CA THR A 24 38.70 28.62 6.67
C THR A 24 39.56 29.22 5.56
N SER A 25 40.39 28.40 4.89
CA SER A 25 41.33 28.89 3.87
C SER A 25 40.86 28.62 2.44
N LEU A 26 40.38 27.39 2.15
CA LEU A 26 40.05 26.94 0.79
C LEU A 26 38.54 26.85 0.52
N GLY A 27 37.69 26.72 1.55
CA GLY A 27 36.24 26.61 1.40
C GLY A 27 35.77 25.35 0.66
N THR A 28 36.61 24.31 0.57
CA THR A 28 36.33 23.07 -0.18
C THR A 28 37.01 21.86 0.47
N ALA A 29 36.40 20.68 0.38
CA ALA A 29 36.83 19.44 1.03
C ALA A 29 37.86 18.61 0.25
N ILE A 30 38.43 19.16 -0.84
CA ILE A 30 39.44 18.47 -1.67
C ILE A 30 40.70 19.33 -1.74
N PRO A 31 41.89 18.80 -1.39
CA PRO A 31 43.10 19.59 -1.15
C PRO A 31 43.78 20.20 -2.40
N TYR A 32 43.21 20.05 -3.60
CA TYR A 32 43.83 20.51 -4.87
C TYR A 32 42.92 21.37 -5.76
N GLY A 33 41.89 22.02 -5.20
CA GLY A 33 41.15 23.08 -5.92
C GLY A 33 40.38 22.63 -7.18
N CYS A 34 40.22 21.33 -7.42
CA CYS A 34 39.53 20.78 -8.60
C CYS A 34 38.00 20.67 -8.41
N ASN A 35 37.40 21.59 -7.66
CA ASN A 35 35.96 21.60 -7.46
C ASN A 35 35.38 22.85 -8.11
N ASP A 36 34.69 22.64 -9.23
CA ASP A 36 34.10 23.72 -10.01
C ASP A 36 33.01 24.47 -9.23
N LYS A 37 32.52 23.92 -8.11
CA LYS A 37 31.45 24.54 -7.29
C LYS A 37 31.97 24.99 -5.92
N ILE A 38 31.96 26.30 -5.68
CA ILE A 38 32.35 26.95 -4.42
C ILE A 38 31.09 27.39 -3.65
N ASP A 39 31.06 27.14 -2.34
CA ASP A 39 29.93 27.54 -1.49
C ASP A 39 29.81 29.08 -1.42
N GLY A 40 28.59 29.60 -1.65
CA GLY A 40 28.31 31.04 -1.71
C GLY A 40 28.58 31.72 -3.06
N VAL A 41 29.53 31.21 -3.86
CA VAL A 41 29.88 31.76 -5.20
C VAL A 41 29.21 30.98 -6.34
N GLY A 42 29.02 29.68 -6.19
CA GLY A 42 28.45 28.80 -7.22
C GLY A 42 29.50 28.14 -8.10
N ILE A 43 29.12 27.79 -9.34
CA ILE A 43 30.00 27.07 -10.28
C ILE A 43 30.94 28.08 -10.97
N LEU A 44 32.26 27.92 -10.87
CA LEU A 44 33.29 28.82 -11.42
C LEU A 44 33.32 28.81 -12.96
N SER A 45 33.14 27.65 -13.59
CA SER A 45 33.02 27.53 -15.05
C SER A 45 31.74 28.16 -15.62
N SER A 46 30.81 28.59 -14.75
CA SER A 46 29.61 29.30 -15.17
C SER A 46 29.98 30.64 -15.83
N PRO A 47 29.36 31.02 -16.96
CA PRO A 47 29.56 32.32 -17.60
C PRO A 47 29.33 33.52 -16.66
N ARG A 48 28.59 33.32 -15.56
CA ARG A 48 28.32 34.34 -14.52
C ARG A 48 29.52 34.65 -13.63
N CYS A 49 30.52 33.78 -13.58
CA CYS A 49 31.72 33.93 -12.76
C CYS A 49 32.94 34.42 -13.57
N SER A 50 32.75 34.75 -14.86
CA SER A 50 33.81 35.21 -15.77
C SER A 50 34.56 36.46 -15.31
N THR A 51 33.92 37.29 -14.47
CA THR A 51 34.51 38.51 -13.90
C THR A 51 34.97 38.36 -12.45
N VAL A 52 34.87 37.15 -11.86
CA VAL A 52 35.22 36.91 -10.46
C VAL A 52 36.72 36.60 -10.37
N ASN A 53 37.48 37.46 -9.69
CA ASN A 53 38.88 37.20 -9.41
C ASN A 53 38.99 36.13 -8.32
N THR A 54 39.36 34.92 -8.71
CA THR A 54 39.45 33.74 -7.82
C THR A 54 40.44 33.96 -6.68
N LEU A 55 41.50 34.76 -6.87
CA LEU A 55 42.48 35.06 -5.83
C LEU A 55 41.90 35.87 -4.67
N GLN A 56 40.85 36.67 -4.89
CA GLN A 56 40.19 37.44 -3.83
C GLN A 56 39.25 36.60 -2.95
N LEU A 57 38.96 35.36 -3.35
CA LEU A 57 38.13 34.44 -2.56
C LEU A 57 38.92 33.71 -1.48
N PHE A 58 40.25 33.69 -1.58
CA PHE A 58 41.15 33.11 -0.58
C PHE A 58 41.49 34.16 0.48
N ASN A 59 41.57 33.76 1.75
CA ASN A 59 41.88 34.63 2.91
C ASN A 59 40.86 35.75 3.22
N THR A 60 39.57 35.56 2.93
CA THR A 60 38.56 36.49 3.44
C THR A 60 38.35 36.26 4.94
N SER A 61 38.72 37.24 5.76
CA SER A 61 38.52 37.17 7.22
C SER A 61 37.04 37.02 7.58
N ALA A 62 36.76 36.13 8.54
CA ALA A 62 35.40 35.85 9.00
C ALA A 62 34.71 37.14 9.46
N ARG A 63 33.61 37.50 8.79
CA ARG A 63 32.86 38.72 9.11
C ARG A 63 32.27 38.59 10.51
N ARG A 64 32.63 39.49 11.43
CA ARG A 64 32.01 39.58 12.77
C ARG A 64 30.48 39.60 12.63
N ASN A 65 29.79 38.78 13.43
CA ASN A 65 28.34 38.76 13.53
C ASN A 65 27.85 40.17 13.89
N ARG A 66 27.28 40.88 12.91
CA ARG A 66 26.61 42.16 13.15
C ARG A 66 25.16 41.86 13.53
N SER A 67 24.65 42.59 14.51
CA SER A 67 23.26 42.57 14.93
C SER A 67 22.32 42.77 13.72
N HIS A 68 21.14 42.14 13.80
CA HIS A 68 20.08 42.21 12.78
C HIS A 68 19.52 43.63 12.65
N GLY A 69 20.28 44.55 12.06
CA GLY A 69 19.74 45.79 11.52
C GLY A 69 18.92 45.47 10.27
N HIS A 70 17.70 45.98 10.20
CA HIS A 70 16.88 45.96 8.98
C HIS A 70 17.68 46.60 7.84
N ARG A 71 18.27 45.79 6.96
CA ARG A 71 18.80 46.28 5.69
C ARG A 71 17.63 46.86 4.89
N LYS A 72 17.66 48.16 4.61
CA LYS A 72 16.93 48.70 3.47
C LYS A 72 17.42 47.96 2.24
N TYR A 73 16.55 47.12 1.67
CA TYR A 73 16.81 46.40 0.45
C TYR A 73 16.93 47.42 -0.69
N ILE A 74 18.13 47.61 -1.22
CA ILE A 74 18.36 48.30 -2.49
C ILE A 74 18.21 47.22 -3.55
N PRO A 75 17.16 47.25 -4.40
CA PRO A 75 17.01 46.25 -5.45
C PRO A 75 18.22 46.35 -6.39
N PRO A 76 18.86 45.22 -6.76
CA PRO A 76 19.87 45.26 -7.81
C PRO A 76 19.23 45.79 -9.10
N ALA A 77 19.96 46.61 -9.86
CA ALA A 77 19.52 47.09 -11.16
C ALA A 77 19.24 45.88 -12.07
N LEU A 78 17.96 45.53 -12.19
CA LEU A 78 17.51 44.40 -12.99
C LEU A 78 17.61 44.79 -14.46
N HIS A 79 18.65 44.31 -15.14
CA HIS A 79 18.72 44.34 -16.61
C HIS A 79 17.37 43.86 -17.17
N THR A 80 16.82 44.64 -18.10
CA THR A 80 15.60 44.32 -18.82
C THR A 80 15.81 43.02 -19.60
N VAL A 81 15.07 41.97 -19.25
CA VAL A 81 15.12 40.69 -19.94
C VAL A 81 14.05 40.71 -21.02
N THR A 82 14.46 40.70 -22.29
CA THR A 82 13.59 40.59 -23.46
C THR A 82 13.74 39.20 -24.09
N ILE A 83 12.76 38.79 -24.91
CA ILE A 83 12.80 37.50 -25.62
C ILE A 83 14.06 37.43 -26.51
N ASP A 84 14.40 38.51 -27.21
CA ASP A 84 15.59 38.58 -28.07
C ASP A 84 16.90 38.41 -27.29
N SER A 85 16.97 38.96 -26.07
CA SER A 85 18.15 38.80 -25.20
C SER A 85 18.38 37.34 -24.76
N LEU A 86 17.31 36.55 -24.66
CA LEU A 86 17.37 35.15 -24.26
C LEU A 86 17.54 34.20 -25.45
N LEU A 87 17.17 34.64 -26.66
CA LEU A 87 17.22 33.83 -27.89
C LEU A 87 18.63 33.35 -28.21
N THR A 88 19.62 34.24 -28.06
CA THR A 88 21.05 33.94 -28.26
C THR A 88 21.61 32.92 -27.27
N SER A 89 20.91 32.67 -26.17
CA SER A 89 21.33 31.71 -25.14
C SER A 89 20.73 30.31 -25.33
N VAL A 90 19.72 30.13 -26.19
CA VAL A 90 19.01 28.84 -26.34
C VAL A 90 19.91 27.75 -26.94
N GLN A 91 20.81 28.11 -27.84
CA GLN A 91 21.70 27.18 -28.55
C GLN A 91 23.06 26.96 -27.87
N LYS A 92 23.39 27.71 -26.81
CA LYS A 92 24.67 27.58 -26.10
C LYS A 92 24.67 26.36 -25.16
N PRO A 93 25.82 25.71 -24.91
CA PRO A 93 25.92 24.68 -23.88
C PRO A 93 25.50 25.27 -22.52
N LEU A 94 24.65 24.55 -21.77
CA LEU A 94 23.99 25.01 -20.53
C LEU A 94 23.04 26.22 -20.68
N GLY A 95 22.69 26.59 -21.91
CA GLY A 95 21.82 27.73 -22.24
C GLY A 95 20.44 27.67 -21.59
N ILE A 96 19.80 26.49 -21.61
CA ILE A 96 18.50 26.25 -20.96
C ILE A 96 18.57 26.50 -19.45
N HIS A 97 19.66 26.07 -18.80
CA HIS A 97 19.86 26.31 -17.37
C HIS A 97 19.97 27.82 -17.11
N HIS A 98 20.76 28.54 -17.90
CA HIS A 98 20.90 30.00 -17.80
C HIS A 98 19.55 30.73 -17.94
N ILE A 99 18.74 30.35 -18.93
CA ILE A 99 17.40 30.89 -19.19
C ILE A 99 16.49 30.65 -17.98
N ARG A 100 16.44 29.41 -17.47
CA ARG A 100 15.65 29.08 -16.27
C ARG A 100 16.08 29.94 -15.09
N THR A 101 17.36 30.00 -14.78
CA THR A 101 17.85 30.78 -13.63
C THR A 101 17.54 32.28 -13.77
N LYS A 102 17.62 32.84 -14.99
CA LYS A 102 17.20 34.23 -15.26
C LYS A 102 15.70 34.42 -15.05
N LEU A 103 14.86 33.53 -15.58
CA LEU A 103 13.40 33.58 -15.43
C LEU A 103 12.93 33.37 -13.98
N TYR A 104 13.66 32.61 -13.16
CA TYR A 104 13.40 32.51 -11.71
C TYR A 104 13.88 33.73 -10.93
N SER A 105 14.89 34.46 -11.43
CA SER A 105 15.44 35.65 -10.78
C SER A 105 14.63 36.94 -11.01
N ILE A 106 13.75 36.98 -12.02
CA ILE A 106 12.95 38.18 -12.29
C ILE A 106 11.73 38.32 -11.35
N PRO A 107 11.34 39.56 -11.01
CA PRO A 107 10.10 39.84 -10.28
C PRO A 107 8.85 39.36 -11.02
N LEU A 108 7.80 39.02 -10.28
CA LEU A 108 6.55 38.49 -10.85
C LEU A 108 5.86 39.48 -11.81
N SER A 109 5.95 40.79 -11.55
CA SER A 109 5.40 41.82 -12.45
C SER A 109 6.06 41.81 -13.83
N LYS A 110 7.40 41.71 -13.88
CA LYS A 110 8.16 41.60 -15.14
C LYS A 110 7.96 40.25 -15.83
N LEU A 111 7.82 39.17 -15.06
CA LEU A 111 7.50 37.85 -15.60
C LEU A 111 6.10 37.83 -16.23
N SER A 112 5.12 38.53 -15.65
CA SER A 112 3.77 38.69 -16.22
C SER A 112 3.81 39.44 -17.54
N LEU A 113 4.57 40.53 -17.64
CA LEU A 113 4.77 41.24 -18.90
C LEU A 113 5.41 40.33 -19.97
N LEU A 114 6.47 39.61 -19.59
CA LEU A 114 7.15 38.67 -20.49
C LEU A 114 6.21 37.54 -20.94
N PHE A 115 5.32 37.07 -20.06
CA PHE A 115 4.32 36.07 -20.35
C PHE A 115 3.26 36.55 -21.35
N GLN A 116 2.78 37.79 -21.20
CA GLN A 116 1.86 38.40 -22.16
C GLN A 116 2.51 38.56 -23.55
N VAL A 117 3.77 38.99 -23.59
CA VAL A 117 4.53 39.07 -24.86
C VAL A 117 4.70 37.68 -25.47
N ALA A 118 5.03 36.66 -24.66
CA ALA A 118 5.15 35.28 -25.12
C ALA A 118 3.82 34.71 -25.66
N GLN A 119 2.68 35.03 -25.05
CA GLN A 119 1.35 34.65 -25.55
C GLN A 119 1.00 35.30 -26.89
N ASN A 120 1.40 36.56 -27.08
CA ASN A 120 1.14 37.30 -28.32
C ASN A 120 2.14 36.96 -29.44
N THR A 121 3.19 36.19 -29.16
CA THR A 121 4.18 35.77 -30.16
C THR A 121 3.65 34.55 -30.90
N SER A 122 3.09 34.75 -32.10
CA SER A 122 2.55 33.66 -32.93
C SER A 122 3.68 32.82 -33.56
N VAL A 123 4.14 31.79 -32.85
CA VAL A 123 5.11 30.82 -33.39
C VAL A 123 4.47 29.44 -33.43
N THR A 124 4.27 28.91 -34.63
CA THR A 124 3.61 27.61 -34.86
C THR A 124 4.60 26.48 -35.20
N ASP A 125 5.83 26.81 -35.59
CA ASP A 125 6.86 25.81 -35.91
C ASP A 125 7.55 25.29 -34.64
N SER A 126 7.23 24.04 -34.29
CA SER A 126 7.74 23.32 -33.10
C SER A 126 9.25 23.05 -33.14
N ARG A 127 9.90 23.14 -34.31
CA ARG A 127 11.35 22.94 -34.45
C ARG A 127 12.14 24.24 -34.24
N SER A 128 11.47 25.38 -34.31
CA SER A 128 12.12 26.69 -34.17
C SER A 128 12.70 26.91 -32.76
N VAL A 129 13.80 27.65 -32.72
CA VAL A 129 14.48 28.03 -31.47
C VAL A 129 13.60 28.98 -30.66
N LEU A 130 12.86 29.85 -31.35
CA LEU A 130 11.93 30.80 -30.78
C LEU A 130 10.74 30.10 -30.11
N TYR A 131 10.17 29.07 -30.74
CA TYR A 131 9.09 28.26 -30.15
C TYR A 131 9.53 27.61 -28.83
N ARG A 132 10.74 27.03 -28.81
CA ARG A 132 11.31 26.43 -27.59
C ARG A 132 11.48 27.44 -26.46
N LEU A 133 11.95 28.64 -26.78
CA LEU A 133 12.11 29.71 -25.79
C LEU A 133 10.77 30.19 -25.25
N VAL A 134 9.79 30.43 -26.13
CA VAL A 134 8.43 30.85 -25.77
C VAL A 134 7.76 29.80 -24.88
N ALA A 135 7.87 28.50 -25.24
CA ALA A 135 7.35 27.40 -24.44
C ALA A 135 7.96 27.35 -23.03
N ILE A 136 9.29 27.55 -22.90
CA ILE A 136 9.97 27.59 -21.60
C ILE A 136 9.50 28.80 -20.76
N ILE A 137 9.34 29.97 -21.39
CA ILE A 137 8.82 31.17 -20.71
C ILE A 137 7.41 30.93 -20.22
N MET A 138 6.53 30.37 -21.06
CA MET A 138 5.15 30.07 -20.71
C MET A 138 5.04 29.07 -19.57
N ASP A 139 5.82 27.99 -19.59
CA ASP A 139 5.81 26.96 -18.55
C ASP A 139 6.22 27.53 -17.18
N ILE A 140 7.34 28.28 -17.14
CA ILE A 140 7.85 28.88 -15.90
C ILE A 140 6.93 30.00 -15.40
N ALA A 141 6.40 30.82 -16.31
CA ALA A 141 5.43 31.85 -15.96
C ALA A 141 4.15 31.23 -15.40
N ASN A 142 3.61 30.19 -16.02
CA ASN A 142 2.42 29.49 -15.52
C ASN A 142 2.65 28.92 -14.12
N HIS A 143 3.79 28.28 -13.89
CA HIS A 143 4.13 27.73 -12.59
C HIS A 143 4.32 28.80 -11.50
N ARG A 144 4.92 29.96 -11.83
CA ARG A 144 5.23 31.01 -10.84
C ARG A 144 4.11 32.01 -10.61
N LEU A 145 3.33 32.34 -11.64
CA LEU A 145 2.22 33.31 -11.58
C LEU A 145 0.91 32.64 -11.17
N PHE A 146 0.65 31.43 -11.66
CA PHE A 146 -0.62 30.72 -11.45
C PHE A 146 -0.41 29.45 -10.63
N LYS A 147 0.26 29.57 -9.47
CA LYS A 147 0.32 28.45 -8.52
C LYS A 147 -1.10 27.98 -8.23
N PRO A 148 -1.45 26.71 -8.51
CA PRO A 148 -2.74 26.20 -8.10
C PRO A 148 -2.82 26.33 -6.58
N VAL A 149 -3.88 26.97 -6.09
CA VAL A 149 -4.16 27.03 -4.66
C VAL A 149 -4.26 25.58 -4.19
N SER A 150 -3.33 25.16 -3.34
CA SER A 150 -3.36 23.84 -2.73
C SER A 150 -4.57 23.82 -1.80
N THR A 151 -5.69 23.26 -2.26
CA THR A 151 -6.88 23.02 -1.44
C THR A 151 -6.65 21.94 -0.37
N THR A 152 -5.42 21.44 -0.22
CA THR A 152 -5.05 20.42 0.76
C THR A 152 -4.75 20.96 2.16
N SER A 153 -5.33 22.07 2.58
CA SER A 153 -5.56 22.30 4.02
C SER A 153 -6.77 21.49 4.49
N ASN A 154 -6.76 20.18 4.19
CA ASN A 154 -7.64 19.23 4.86
C ASN A 154 -7.06 19.05 6.27
N ASN A 155 -7.47 19.91 7.20
CA ASN A 155 -7.65 19.47 8.59
C ASN A 155 -8.80 18.44 8.57
N GLU A 156 -8.55 17.28 7.96
CA GLU A 156 -9.43 16.13 8.07
C GLU A 156 -9.45 15.77 9.55
N GLU A 157 -10.57 16.07 10.22
CA GLU A 157 -10.85 15.57 11.55
C GLU A 157 -10.49 14.08 11.57
N LYS A 158 -9.55 13.69 12.43
CA LYS A 158 -9.15 12.29 12.55
C LYS A 158 -10.29 11.51 13.21
N ARG A 159 -11.19 10.97 12.39
CA ARG A 159 -12.28 10.12 12.85
C ARG A 159 -11.81 8.70 13.03
N TYR A 160 -12.16 8.10 14.15
CA TYR A 160 -11.81 6.72 14.47
C TYR A 160 -12.96 5.76 14.22
N PHE A 161 -12.64 4.52 13.88
CA PHE A 161 -13.66 3.50 13.64
C PHE A 161 -14.22 2.92 14.93
N PHE A 162 -15.55 2.97 15.07
CA PHE A 162 -16.32 2.21 16.05
C PHE A 162 -16.67 0.84 15.44
N LYS A 163 -16.04 -0.23 15.93
CA LYS A 163 -16.22 -1.58 15.40
C LYS A 163 -17.31 -2.32 16.15
N VAL A 164 -18.33 -2.79 15.43
CA VAL A 164 -19.44 -3.56 16.01
C VAL A 164 -19.77 -4.77 15.15
N GLU A 165 -20.09 -5.91 15.77
CA GLU A 165 -20.53 -7.10 15.05
C GLU A 165 -21.99 -6.94 14.58
N PHE A 166 -22.21 -7.05 13.28
CA PHE A 166 -23.55 -7.01 12.70
C PHE A 166 -24.23 -8.38 12.82
N ALA A 167 -25.09 -8.52 13.82
CA ALA A 167 -25.87 -9.73 14.03
C ALA A 167 -27.14 -9.79 13.17
N ASN A 168 -27.94 -8.71 13.13
CA ASN A 168 -29.24 -8.66 12.44
C ASN A 168 -29.64 -7.20 12.15
N LYS A 169 -30.72 -7.01 11.35
CA LYS A 169 -31.26 -5.69 10.99
C LYS A 169 -31.70 -4.85 12.20
N GLY A 170 -31.96 -5.46 13.35
CA GLY A 170 -32.30 -4.73 14.57
C GLY A 170 -31.15 -3.85 15.06
N LEU A 171 -29.89 -4.23 14.85
CA LEU A 171 -28.72 -3.39 15.17
C LEU A 171 -28.64 -2.14 14.29
N ASP A 172 -28.99 -2.28 13.01
CA ASP A 172 -29.04 -1.18 12.06
C ASP A 172 -30.15 -0.18 12.45
N ALA A 173 -31.32 -0.71 12.81
CA ALA A 173 -32.48 0.09 13.24
C ALA A 173 -32.23 0.93 14.50
N VAL A 174 -31.36 0.46 15.40
CA VAL A 174 -30.93 1.25 16.58
C VAL A 174 -30.22 2.53 16.13
N ASN A 175 -29.50 2.49 15.01
CA ASN A 175 -28.76 3.61 14.44
C ASN A 175 -27.86 4.28 15.50
N ILE A 176 -26.84 3.52 15.93
CA ILE A 176 -25.85 4.00 16.91
C ILE A 176 -25.12 5.27 16.45
N SER A 177 -25.07 5.52 15.13
CA SER A 177 -24.49 6.74 14.55
C SER A 177 -25.22 7.96 15.07
N ASN A 178 -26.55 7.93 14.97
CA ASN A 178 -27.38 9.02 15.43
C ASN A 178 -27.22 9.25 16.93
N ILE A 179 -27.06 8.17 17.72
CA ILE A 179 -26.82 8.27 19.17
C ILE A 179 -25.52 9.02 19.47
N PHE A 180 -24.43 8.74 18.74
CA PHE A 180 -23.17 9.48 18.92
C PHE A 180 -23.25 10.97 18.53
N HIS A 181 -24.19 11.34 17.66
CA HIS A 181 -24.42 12.73 17.27
C HIS A 181 -25.38 13.49 18.20
N GLN A 182 -25.98 12.83 19.20
CA GLN A 182 -26.86 13.50 20.15
C GLN A 182 -26.07 14.46 21.04
N LYS A 183 -26.57 15.69 21.18
CA LYS A 183 -25.99 16.71 22.07
C LYS A 183 -25.81 16.20 23.50
N SER A 184 -26.74 15.39 24.00
CA SER A 184 -26.65 14.77 25.34
C SER A 184 -25.48 13.80 25.51
N VAL A 185 -25.02 13.17 24.42
CA VAL A 185 -23.87 12.25 24.43
C VAL A 185 -22.57 13.00 24.16
N GLN A 186 -22.59 14.03 23.32
CA GLN A 186 -21.38 14.83 23.06
C GLN A 186 -20.97 15.67 24.27
N LYS A 187 -21.94 16.18 25.04
CA LYS A 187 -21.68 16.96 26.27
C LYS A 187 -21.01 16.15 27.39
N THR A 188 -21.10 14.83 27.38
CA THR A 188 -20.49 13.97 28.40
C THR A 188 -19.05 13.58 28.08
N ILE A 189 -18.51 14.02 26.93
CA ILE A 189 -17.10 13.83 26.58
C ILE A 189 -16.27 14.84 27.39
N PRO A 190 -15.25 14.42 28.14
CA PRO A 190 -14.45 15.33 28.94
C PRO A 190 -13.74 16.39 28.08
N GLU A 191 -13.67 17.63 28.59
CA GLU A 191 -13.20 18.75 27.77
C GLU A 191 -11.71 18.67 27.39
N TYR A 192 -10.91 17.99 28.20
CA TYR A 192 -9.47 17.81 28.02
C TYR A 192 -9.11 16.74 26.97
N PHE A 193 -10.07 15.98 26.45
CA PHE A 193 -9.82 15.02 25.37
C PHE A 193 -9.49 15.77 24.07
N LYS A 194 -8.38 15.40 23.41
CA LYS A 194 -7.91 16.07 22.19
C LYS A 194 -8.81 15.78 21.00
N ASN A 195 -9.34 14.57 20.91
CA ASN A 195 -10.27 14.22 19.85
C ASN A 195 -11.71 14.15 20.38
N LYS A 196 -12.58 15.06 19.92
CA LYS A 196 -14.02 15.04 20.22
C LYS A 196 -14.87 14.63 19.01
N ALA A 197 -14.24 14.24 17.90
CA ALA A 197 -14.94 13.87 16.69
C ALA A 197 -15.76 12.59 16.89
N THR A 198 -16.92 12.55 16.23
CA THR A 198 -17.80 11.38 16.27
C THR A 198 -17.16 10.20 15.54
N PRO A 199 -17.26 8.97 16.10
CA PRO A 199 -16.63 7.82 15.47
C PRO A 199 -17.39 7.37 14.21
N VAL A 200 -16.65 6.83 13.25
CA VAL A 200 -17.20 6.21 12.03
C VAL A 200 -17.56 4.76 12.31
N ILE A 201 -18.78 4.34 12.05
CA ILE A 201 -19.21 2.97 12.32
C ILE A 201 -18.60 2.01 11.29
N SER A 202 -18.07 0.91 11.79
CA SER A 202 -17.56 -0.19 11.00
C SER A 202 -18.22 -1.48 11.47
N TYR A 203 -18.98 -2.11 10.56
CA TYR A 203 -19.65 -3.38 10.84
C TYR A 203 -18.75 -4.56 10.48
N THR A 204 -18.60 -5.49 11.44
CA THR A 204 -18.08 -6.82 11.17
C THR A 204 -19.26 -7.75 10.91
N TYR A 205 -19.43 -8.17 9.66
CA TYR A 205 -20.59 -8.97 9.27
C TYR A 205 -20.41 -10.46 9.56
N THR A 206 -21.53 -11.15 9.73
CA THR A 206 -21.59 -12.61 9.77
C THR A 206 -21.03 -13.25 8.49
N LYS A 207 -20.66 -14.53 8.60
CA LYS A 207 -20.17 -15.32 7.46
C LYS A 207 -21.22 -15.38 6.36
N SER A 208 -20.78 -15.17 5.11
CA SER A 208 -21.64 -15.33 3.94
C SER A 208 -21.87 -16.81 3.63
N ILE A 209 -22.78 -17.09 2.69
CA ILE A 209 -23.10 -18.46 2.28
C ILE A 209 -21.93 -19.16 1.56
N ALA A 210 -20.92 -18.40 1.09
CA ALA A 210 -19.71 -18.92 0.46
C ALA A 210 -19.07 -20.11 1.21
N SER A 211 -18.93 -20.01 2.54
CA SER A 211 -18.26 -21.06 3.32
C SER A 211 -19.07 -22.36 3.42
N LYS A 212 -20.37 -22.31 3.10
CA LYS A 212 -21.23 -23.49 3.05
C LYS A 212 -21.31 -24.08 1.63
N ILE A 213 -21.27 -23.22 0.62
CA ILE A 213 -21.41 -23.60 -0.79
C ILE A 213 -20.10 -24.16 -1.35
N PHE A 214 -18.98 -23.50 -1.11
CA PHE A 214 -17.71 -23.91 -1.70
C PHE A 214 -17.11 -25.09 -0.93
N ASN A 215 -16.91 -26.20 -1.62
CA ASN A 215 -16.45 -27.47 -1.05
C ASN A 215 -15.01 -27.86 -1.46
N HIS A 216 -14.35 -27.10 -2.35
CA HIS A 216 -12.99 -27.42 -2.84
C HIS A 216 -11.99 -27.76 -1.72
N LYS A 217 -12.03 -27.05 -0.59
CA LYS A 217 -11.17 -27.36 0.55
C LYS A 217 -11.46 -28.74 1.16
N ARG A 218 -12.74 -29.07 1.39
CA ARG A 218 -13.16 -30.37 1.95
C ARG A 218 -12.80 -31.51 1.00
N VAL A 219 -12.97 -31.29 -0.30
CA VAL A 219 -12.61 -32.26 -1.35
C VAL A 219 -11.12 -32.58 -1.30
N LEU A 220 -10.26 -31.58 -1.06
CA LEU A 220 -8.81 -31.76 -0.94
C LEU A 220 -8.40 -32.42 0.38
N GLU A 221 -9.07 -32.08 1.49
CA GLU A 221 -8.81 -32.71 2.79
C GLU A 221 -9.18 -34.20 2.79
N ALA A 222 -10.22 -34.59 2.06
CA ALA A 222 -10.63 -35.98 1.88
C ALA A 222 -9.89 -36.70 0.73
N PHE A 223 -9.03 -35.99 -0.02
CA PHE A 223 -8.38 -36.57 -1.19
C PHE A 223 -7.17 -37.42 -0.78
N ASN A 224 -7.24 -38.72 -1.08
CA ASN A 224 -6.13 -39.64 -0.95
C ASN A 224 -5.68 -40.13 -2.33
N ILE A 225 -4.39 -39.96 -2.61
CA ILE A 225 -3.76 -40.32 -3.89
C ILE A 225 -3.80 -41.84 -4.10
N LYS A 226 -3.67 -42.64 -3.03
CA LYS A 226 -3.68 -44.11 -3.14
C LYS A 226 -5.07 -44.63 -3.49
N ASP A 227 -6.11 -44.07 -2.84
CA ASP A 227 -7.50 -44.49 -3.02
C ASP A 227 -8.06 -44.10 -4.40
N THR A 228 -7.58 -43.00 -4.97
CA THR A 228 -8.03 -42.55 -6.29
C THR A 228 -7.40 -43.32 -7.46
N LYS A 229 -6.27 -44.00 -7.24
CA LYS A 229 -5.73 -44.98 -8.21
C LYS A 229 -6.48 -46.30 -8.18
N SER A 230 -6.99 -46.73 -7.02
CA SER A 230 -7.74 -47.97 -6.87
C SER A 230 -9.24 -47.82 -7.19
N LYS A 231 -9.84 -46.66 -6.90
CA LYS A 231 -11.24 -46.32 -7.21
C LYS A 231 -11.31 -44.89 -7.75
N PRO A 232 -11.19 -44.67 -9.07
CA PRO A 232 -11.34 -43.34 -9.64
C PRO A 232 -12.76 -42.82 -9.39
N PRO A 233 -12.94 -41.53 -9.04
CA PRO A 233 -14.26 -40.98 -8.82
C PRO A 233 -15.14 -41.11 -10.08
N ASP A 234 -16.35 -41.61 -9.89
CA ASP A 234 -17.30 -41.82 -10.98
C ASP A 234 -17.70 -40.50 -11.65
N CYS A 235 -17.96 -40.56 -12.95
CA CYS A 235 -18.26 -39.41 -13.77
C CYS A 235 -19.30 -39.77 -14.84
N SER A 236 -20.47 -39.15 -14.75
CA SER A 236 -21.54 -39.22 -15.75
C SER A 236 -21.58 -37.97 -16.64
N CYS A 237 -20.44 -37.29 -16.84
CA CYS A 237 -20.42 -36.01 -17.56
C CYS A 237 -20.76 -36.12 -19.05
N ALA A 238 -20.50 -37.27 -19.68
CA ALA A 238 -20.72 -37.46 -21.12
C ALA A 238 -22.20 -37.29 -21.51
N SER A 239 -23.13 -37.69 -20.65
CA SER A 239 -24.58 -37.56 -20.87
C SER A 239 -25.18 -36.25 -20.35
N SER A 240 -24.37 -35.38 -19.75
CA SER A 240 -24.84 -34.11 -19.20
C SER A 240 -24.95 -33.04 -20.28
N GLN A 241 -26.08 -32.33 -20.32
CA GLN A 241 -26.27 -31.13 -21.17
C GLN A 241 -25.27 -30.00 -20.86
N TYR A 242 -24.63 -30.04 -19.69
CA TYR A 242 -23.65 -29.05 -19.24
C TYR A 242 -22.19 -29.46 -19.51
N ASN A 243 -21.98 -30.46 -20.38
CA ASN A 243 -20.64 -30.89 -20.76
C ASN A 243 -19.89 -29.78 -21.53
N TYR A 244 -18.67 -29.46 -21.10
CA TYR A 244 -17.78 -28.61 -21.85
C TYR A 244 -16.94 -29.45 -22.82
N SER A 245 -17.31 -29.43 -24.10
CA SER A 245 -16.75 -30.31 -25.14
C SER A 245 -15.22 -30.38 -25.17
N PRO A 246 -14.46 -29.26 -25.04
CA PRO A 246 -13.00 -29.31 -25.05
C PRO A 246 -12.37 -30.09 -23.89
N ALA A 247 -13.06 -30.22 -22.75
CA ALA A 247 -12.59 -31.01 -21.61
C ALA A 247 -13.32 -32.37 -21.49
N GLY A 248 -14.44 -32.56 -22.17
CA GLY A 248 -15.31 -33.74 -22.03
C GLY A 248 -15.97 -33.87 -20.65
N HIS A 249 -15.93 -32.80 -19.84
CA HIS A 249 -16.41 -32.77 -18.46
C HIS A 249 -17.28 -31.55 -18.20
N VAL A 250 -18.14 -31.63 -17.17
CA VAL A 250 -18.96 -30.49 -16.77
C VAL A 250 -18.07 -29.40 -16.16
N ILE A 251 -18.07 -28.22 -16.78
CA ILE A 251 -17.48 -26.98 -16.27
C ILE A 251 -18.48 -25.86 -16.61
N THR A 252 -19.38 -25.53 -15.69
CA THR A 252 -20.47 -24.58 -15.97
C THR A 252 -20.72 -23.62 -14.82
N GLY A 253 -21.07 -22.37 -15.14
CA GLY A 253 -21.62 -21.40 -14.20
C GLY A 253 -23.15 -21.33 -14.23
N ASP A 254 -23.79 -22.17 -15.05
CA ASP A 254 -25.25 -22.22 -15.16
C ASP A 254 -25.85 -22.87 -13.91
N LEU A 255 -26.77 -22.14 -13.26
CA LEU A 255 -27.47 -22.59 -12.06
C LEU A 255 -28.61 -23.58 -12.39
N GLY A 256 -28.99 -23.74 -13.66
CA GLY A 256 -29.95 -24.74 -14.12
C GLY A 256 -29.52 -26.18 -13.83
N ILE A 257 -28.24 -26.42 -13.52
CA ILE A 257 -27.74 -27.73 -13.08
C ILE A 257 -28.27 -28.13 -11.70
N VAL A 258 -28.80 -27.17 -10.92
CA VAL A 258 -29.40 -27.42 -9.62
C VAL A 258 -30.90 -27.62 -9.79
N THR A 259 -31.35 -28.84 -9.47
CA THR A 259 -32.76 -29.25 -9.60
C THR A 259 -33.65 -28.64 -8.53
N ASN A 260 -33.16 -28.50 -7.29
CA ASN A 260 -33.91 -27.90 -6.19
C ASN A 260 -34.02 -26.38 -6.35
N GLU A 261 -35.24 -25.88 -6.51
CA GLU A 261 -35.53 -24.46 -6.77
C GLU A 261 -35.08 -23.53 -5.63
N GLN A 262 -35.35 -23.89 -4.37
CA GLN A 262 -34.95 -23.08 -3.21
C GLN A 262 -33.43 -22.95 -3.11
N LEU A 263 -32.69 -24.03 -3.38
CA LEU A 263 -31.24 -24.01 -3.45
C LEU A 263 -30.77 -23.14 -4.61
N ARG A 264 -31.38 -23.30 -5.80
CA ARG A 264 -31.04 -22.50 -7.00
C ARG A 264 -31.23 -21.00 -6.76
N GLU A 265 -32.34 -20.58 -6.17
CA GLU A 265 -32.58 -19.18 -5.78
C GLU A 265 -31.56 -18.67 -4.76
N LEU A 266 -31.16 -19.52 -3.81
CA LEU A 266 -30.15 -19.17 -2.83
C LEU A 266 -28.77 -18.97 -3.48
N LEU A 267 -28.40 -19.83 -4.43
CA LEU A 267 -27.15 -19.72 -5.19
C LEU A 267 -27.16 -18.50 -6.13
N ALA A 268 -28.32 -18.15 -6.71
CA ALA A 268 -28.49 -16.98 -7.56
C ALA A 268 -28.18 -15.65 -6.85
N LYS A 269 -28.37 -15.59 -5.52
CA LYS A 269 -27.96 -14.42 -4.70
C LYS A 269 -26.44 -14.25 -4.59
N GLY A 270 -25.67 -15.28 -4.97
CA GLY A 270 -24.22 -15.29 -4.99
C GLY A 270 -23.58 -15.58 -3.62
N PRO A 271 -22.29 -15.98 -3.61
CA PRO A 271 -21.57 -16.46 -2.44
C PRO A 271 -21.36 -15.37 -1.37
N LYS A 272 -21.43 -14.08 -1.74
CA LYS A 272 -21.34 -12.95 -0.78
C LYS A 272 -22.65 -12.71 -0.01
N TYR A 273 -23.75 -13.33 -0.41
CA TYR A 273 -25.02 -13.20 0.28
C TYR A 273 -24.92 -13.69 1.73
N ARG A 274 -25.59 -12.97 2.64
CA ARG A 274 -25.64 -13.29 4.06
C ARG A 274 -27.09 -13.54 4.44
N ILE A 275 -27.33 -14.68 5.07
CA ILE A 275 -28.68 -15.05 5.49
C ILE A 275 -29.08 -14.16 6.65
N PRO A 276 -30.22 -13.45 6.57
CA PRO A 276 -30.66 -12.61 7.66
C PRO A 276 -30.89 -13.47 8.92
N GLN A 277 -30.61 -12.90 10.08
CA GLN A 277 -30.78 -13.58 11.36
C GLN A 277 -31.99 -12.99 12.10
N PRO A 278 -32.69 -13.80 12.91
CA PRO A 278 -33.78 -13.30 13.73
C PRO A 278 -33.28 -12.20 14.69
N ILE A 279 -34.15 -11.24 14.97
CA ILE A 279 -33.82 -10.13 15.85
C ILE A 279 -33.90 -10.60 17.30
N ASN A 280 -32.78 -10.49 18.02
CA ASN A 280 -32.71 -10.70 19.46
C ASN A 280 -32.22 -9.42 20.13
N TRP A 281 -33.14 -8.66 20.74
CA TRP A 281 -32.85 -7.37 21.35
C TRP A 281 -31.91 -7.45 22.56
N LYS A 282 -31.96 -8.54 23.34
CA LYS A 282 -31.03 -8.74 24.47
C LYS A 282 -29.60 -8.92 23.96
N LYS A 283 -29.42 -9.76 22.92
CA LYS A 283 -28.13 -9.96 22.27
C LYS A 283 -27.63 -8.68 21.58
N ASN A 284 -28.50 -7.96 20.89
CA ASN A 284 -28.15 -6.70 20.22
C ASN A 284 -27.68 -5.64 21.22
N PHE A 285 -28.39 -5.49 22.35
CA PHE A 285 -27.98 -4.59 23.42
C PHE A 285 -26.58 -4.93 23.93
N LYS A 286 -26.33 -6.21 24.24
CA LYS A 286 -25.01 -6.68 24.68
C LYS A 286 -23.92 -6.36 23.67
N LEU A 287 -24.11 -6.73 22.39
CA LEU A 287 -23.12 -6.47 21.33
C LEU A 287 -22.79 -4.97 21.17
N LEU A 288 -23.79 -4.09 21.28
CA LEU A 288 -23.57 -2.65 21.22
C LEU A 288 -22.78 -2.17 22.44
N MET A 289 -23.14 -2.60 23.65
CA MET A 289 -22.44 -2.17 24.87
C MET A 289 -21.01 -2.69 24.92
N ASP A 290 -20.78 -3.97 24.57
CA ASP A 290 -19.43 -4.54 24.48
C ASP A 290 -18.54 -3.74 23.51
N ALA A 291 -19.11 -3.29 22.38
CA ALA A 291 -18.43 -2.45 21.40
C ALA A 291 -18.18 -1.01 21.90
N VAL A 292 -19.12 -0.41 22.65
CA VAL A 292 -18.97 0.90 23.31
C VAL A 292 -17.83 0.88 24.32
N GLU A 293 -17.78 -0.15 25.16
CA GLU A 293 -16.72 -0.31 26.15
C GLU A 293 -15.35 -0.60 25.50
N ASP A 294 -15.31 -1.45 24.48
CA ASP A 294 -14.07 -1.71 23.73
C ASP A 294 -13.56 -0.45 23.00
N TYR A 295 -14.47 0.36 22.47
CA TYR A 295 -14.11 1.66 21.90
C TYR A 295 -13.58 2.62 22.97
N ALA A 296 -14.23 2.73 24.13
CA ALA A 296 -13.78 3.58 25.24
C ALA A 296 -12.37 3.18 25.73
N ARG A 297 -12.13 1.88 25.94
CA ARG A 297 -10.80 1.35 26.29
C ARG A 297 -9.72 1.71 25.28
N LYS A 298 -10.06 1.71 23.99
CA LYS A 298 -9.13 2.10 22.91
C LYS A 298 -8.99 3.60 22.77
N TRP A 299 -9.99 4.37 23.16
CA TRP A 299 -9.96 5.83 23.09
C TRP A 299 -9.02 6.38 24.15
N VAL A 300 -9.16 5.94 25.39
CA VAL A 300 -8.25 6.25 26.50
C VAL A 300 -6.77 6.07 26.11
N LYS A 301 -6.42 4.91 25.53
CA LYS A 301 -5.05 4.58 25.10
C LYS A 301 -4.51 5.44 23.96
N ARG A 302 -5.35 6.26 23.31
CA ARG A 302 -4.94 7.18 22.24
C ARG A 302 -4.70 8.58 22.78
N GLU A 303 -5.21 8.90 23.96
CA GLU A 303 -4.99 10.20 24.57
C GLU A 303 -3.58 10.23 25.20
N PRO A 304 -2.89 11.37 25.17
CA PRO A 304 -1.47 11.46 25.55
C PRO A 304 -1.18 11.08 27.00
N ASP A 305 -2.15 11.34 27.88
CA ASP A 305 -2.01 11.15 29.34
C ASP A 305 -2.63 9.84 29.82
N GLU A 306 -3.05 8.97 28.88
CA GLU A 306 -3.72 7.67 29.12
C GLU A 306 -4.69 7.68 30.34
N PRO A 307 -5.71 8.55 30.35
CA PRO A 307 -6.59 8.73 31.50
C PRO A 307 -7.36 7.44 31.84
N GLU A 308 -7.69 7.19 33.09
CA GLU A 308 -8.41 5.98 33.47
C GLU A 308 -9.76 5.83 32.75
N LEU A 309 -10.22 4.59 32.55
CA LEU A 309 -11.48 4.30 31.85
C LEU A 309 -12.70 4.97 32.48
N ASP A 310 -12.66 5.18 33.80
CA ASP A 310 -13.75 5.79 34.57
C ASP A 310 -14.04 7.24 34.15
N THR A 311 -13.09 7.91 33.50
CA THR A 311 -13.29 9.24 32.89
C THR A 311 -14.37 9.25 31.80
N LEU A 312 -14.62 8.10 31.15
CA LEU A 312 -15.65 7.94 30.12
C LEU A 312 -16.93 7.27 30.67
N SER A 313 -17.04 7.05 31.98
CA SER A 313 -18.19 6.35 32.58
C SER A 313 -19.53 7.05 32.28
N GLU A 314 -19.58 8.38 32.39
CA GLU A 314 -20.77 9.18 32.06
C GLU A 314 -21.13 9.14 30.58
N TRP A 315 -20.13 9.10 29.70
CA TRP A 315 -20.32 8.90 28.26
C TRP A 315 -20.92 7.52 27.96
N ILE A 316 -20.40 6.45 28.57
CA ILE A 316 -20.93 5.09 28.44
C ILE A 316 -22.37 5.00 28.96
N LYS A 317 -22.66 5.59 30.13
CA LYS A 317 -24.01 5.61 30.73
C LYS A 317 -25.00 6.36 29.84
N ALA A 318 -24.63 7.52 29.29
CA ALA A 318 -25.47 8.30 28.39
C ALA A 318 -25.85 7.49 27.14
N ILE A 319 -24.89 6.80 26.52
CA ILE A 319 -25.13 5.93 25.37
C ILE A 319 -26.03 4.76 25.75
N ARG A 320 -25.76 4.10 26.90
CA ARG A 320 -26.55 2.98 27.41
C ARG A 320 -28.03 3.34 27.51
N SER A 321 -28.35 4.49 28.12
CA SER A 321 -29.72 5.00 28.26
C SER A 321 -30.37 5.26 26.89
N CYS A 322 -29.63 5.85 25.95
CA CYS A 322 -30.12 6.10 24.59
C CYS A 322 -30.42 4.80 23.82
N ILE A 323 -29.53 3.80 23.92
CA ILE A 323 -29.74 2.48 23.31
C ILE A 323 -30.96 1.80 23.93
N GLN A 324 -31.11 1.79 25.26
CA GLN A 324 -32.24 1.16 25.93
C GLN A 324 -33.57 1.77 25.48
N ARG A 325 -33.68 3.11 25.51
CA ARG A 325 -34.88 3.83 25.02
C ARG A 325 -35.19 3.50 23.56
N ARG A 326 -34.17 3.44 22.70
CA ARG A 326 -34.33 3.13 21.28
C ARG A 326 -34.80 1.69 21.05
N ILE A 327 -34.19 0.72 21.74
CA ILE A 327 -34.57 -0.70 21.66
C ILE A 327 -36.01 -0.90 22.15
N GLN A 328 -36.41 -0.23 23.23
CA GLN A 328 -37.78 -0.33 23.75
C GLN A 328 -38.82 0.13 22.72
N LYS A 329 -38.56 1.25 22.03
CA LYS A 329 -39.42 1.72 20.93
C LYS A 329 -39.47 0.76 19.75
N LEU A 330 -38.33 0.15 19.38
CA LEU A 330 -38.25 -0.75 18.22
C LEU A 330 -38.85 -2.13 18.46
N ARG A 331 -38.90 -2.59 19.72
CA ARG A 331 -39.50 -3.89 20.10
C ARG A 331 -40.94 -4.01 19.66
N CYS A 332 -41.70 -2.93 19.68
CA CYS A 332 -43.11 -2.92 19.31
C CYS A 332 -43.35 -2.92 17.79
N ASN A 333 -42.34 -2.54 16.99
CA ASN A 333 -42.55 -2.16 15.59
C ASN A 333 -41.82 -3.05 14.57
N MET A 334 -40.96 -3.98 14.99
CA MET A 334 -40.19 -4.83 14.07
C MET A 334 -40.50 -6.32 14.23
N SER A 335 -40.80 -6.97 13.10
CA SER A 335 -40.93 -8.42 13.03
C SER A 335 -39.58 -9.11 13.29
N THR A 336 -39.61 -10.18 14.08
CA THR A 336 -38.44 -10.99 14.47
C THR A 336 -38.27 -12.23 13.59
N ARG A 337 -39.24 -12.54 12.72
CA ARG A 337 -39.28 -13.78 11.94
C ARG A 337 -38.40 -13.66 10.70
N VAL A 338 -37.48 -14.61 10.55
CA VAL A 338 -36.65 -14.77 9.36
C VAL A 338 -36.55 -16.25 9.03
N THR A 339 -36.76 -16.59 7.76
CA THR A 339 -36.56 -17.94 7.23
C THR A 339 -35.09 -18.14 6.88
N ASN A 340 -34.51 -19.25 7.35
CA ASN A 340 -33.16 -19.67 6.99
C ASN A 340 -33.28 -20.91 6.08
N PRO A 341 -32.99 -20.79 4.77
CA PRO A 341 -33.13 -21.90 3.82
C PRO A 341 -32.33 -23.15 4.22
N PHE A 342 -31.19 -23.00 4.90
CA PHE A 342 -30.39 -24.14 5.37
C PHE A 342 -30.96 -24.87 6.59
N LYS A 343 -32.14 -24.50 7.08
CA LYS A 343 -32.89 -25.30 8.05
C LYS A 343 -33.82 -26.31 7.36
N ASN A 344 -34.08 -26.15 6.07
CA ASN A 344 -34.89 -27.09 5.31
C ASN A 344 -34.01 -28.32 4.96
N PRO A 345 -34.36 -29.55 5.39
CA PRO A 345 -33.61 -30.76 5.08
C PRO A 345 -33.43 -30.96 3.57
N ASP A 346 -34.48 -30.71 2.77
CA ASP A 346 -34.43 -30.90 1.31
C ASP A 346 -33.32 -30.08 0.64
N VAL A 347 -33.08 -28.86 1.14
CA VAL A 347 -32.04 -27.96 0.62
C VAL A 347 -30.64 -28.45 1.02
N VAL A 348 -30.51 -29.02 2.22
CA VAL A 348 -29.24 -29.56 2.73
C VAL A 348 -28.89 -30.84 1.98
N ASP A 349 -29.86 -31.71 1.74
CA ASP A 349 -29.68 -32.96 1.00
C ASP A 349 -29.37 -32.68 -0.47
N ALA A 350 -30.07 -31.73 -1.10
CA ALA A 350 -29.78 -31.29 -2.46
C ALA A 350 -28.35 -30.71 -2.58
N LEU A 351 -27.91 -29.91 -1.61
CA LEU A 351 -26.54 -29.38 -1.61
C LEU A 351 -25.49 -30.49 -1.41
N SER A 352 -25.79 -31.49 -0.58
CA SER A 352 -24.89 -32.62 -0.33
C SER A 352 -24.74 -33.49 -1.58
N SER A 353 -25.86 -33.84 -2.23
CA SER A 353 -25.86 -34.55 -3.52
C SER A 353 -25.09 -33.79 -4.60
N LEU A 354 -25.17 -32.45 -4.60
CA LEU A 354 -24.41 -31.60 -5.51
C LEU A 354 -22.90 -31.65 -5.21
N HIS A 355 -22.51 -31.64 -3.94
CA HIS A 355 -21.11 -31.72 -3.50
C HIS A 355 -20.48 -33.09 -3.76
N ASP A 356 -21.27 -34.15 -3.84
CA ASP A 356 -20.77 -35.48 -4.18
C ASP A 356 -20.27 -35.54 -5.62
N LYS A 357 -21.03 -34.93 -6.55
CA LYS A 357 -20.76 -34.93 -8.00
C LYS A 357 -19.81 -33.82 -8.44
N TYR A 358 -19.88 -32.65 -7.80
CA TYR A 358 -19.20 -31.44 -8.26
C TYR A 358 -18.35 -30.77 -7.18
N VAL A 359 -17.25 -30.18 -7.65
CA VAL A 359 -16.46 -29.23 -6.89
C VAL A 359 -16.96 -27.83 -7.24
N VAL A 360 -17.43 -27.13 -6.22
CA VAL A 360 -18.03 -25.80 -6.32
C VAL A 360 -16.99 -24.75 -5.95
N VAL A 361 -16.65 -23.88 -6.90
CA VAL A 361 -15.60 -22.86 -6.78
C VAL A 361 -16.09 -21.50 -7.29
N PRO A 362 -15.46 -20.40 -6.87
CA PRO A 362 -15.72 -19.10 -7.49
C PRO A 362 -15.13 -19.03 -8.91
N ALA A 363 -15.73 -18.23 -9.79
CA ALA A 363 -15.18 -17.96 -11.11
C ALA A 363 -14.00 -16.96 -11.05
N ASP A 364 -12.97 -17.16 -11.88
CA ASP A 364 -11.91 -16.16 -12.04
C ASP A 364 -12.48 -14.86 -12.63
N LYS A 365 -12.03 -13.70 -12.13
CA LYS A 365 -12.53 -12.34 -12.47
C LYS A 365 -13.99 -12.04 -12.10
N ALA A 366 -14.79 -13.05 -11.77
CA ALA A 366 -16.18 -12.90 -11.32
C ALA A 366 -16.42 -13.70 -10.03
N SER A 367 -15.74 -13.33 -8.94
CA SER A 367 -15.75 -14.12 -7.68
C SER A 367 -17.11 -14.20 -6.96
N ASN A 368 -18.11 -13.44 -7.42
CA ASN A 368 -19.49 -13.56 -6.96
C ASN A 368 -20.32 -14.55 -7.80
N ASN A 369 -19.73 -15.15 -8.84
CA ASN A 369 -20.35 -16.21 -9.62
C ASN A 369 -19.81 -17.56 -9.15
N ILE A 370 -20.68 -18.55 -9.23
CA ILE A 370 -20.42 -19.92 -8.78
C ILE A 370 -20.17 -20.76 -10.03
N VAL A 371 -19.18 -21.64 -9.97
CA VAL A 371 -18.87 -22.59 -11.03
C VAL A 371 -18.88 -24.00 -10.48
N PHE A 372 -19.55 -24.89 -11.20
CA PHE A 372 -19.61 -26.32 -10.93
C PHE A 372 -18.62 -27.02 -11.86
N ILE A 373 -17.72 -27.79 -11.25
CA ILE A 373 -16.70 -28.56 -11.97
C ILE A 373 -16.87 -30.01 -11.61
N CYS A 374 -16.85 -30.91 -12.59
CA CYS A 374 -16.83 -32.35 -12.35
C CYS A 374 -15.73 -32.71 -11.34
N ARG A 375 -16.09 -33.45 -10.28
CA ARG A 375 -15.14 -33.80 -9.21
C ARG A 375 -13.95 -34.60 -9.71
N LYS A 376 -14.17 -35.56 -10.63
CA LYS A 376 -13.11 -36.34 -11.27
C LYS A 376 -12.13 -35.44 -12.01
N HIS A 377 -12.65 -34.58 -12.89
CA HIS A 377 -11.84 -33.66 -13.68
C HIS A 377 -11.05 -32.69 -12.79
N TYR A 378 -11.69 -32.14 -11.76
CA TYR A 378 -11.06 -31.22 -10.82
C TYR A 378 -9.80 -31.80 -10.17
N LEU A 379 -9.89 -33.05 -9.71
CA LEU A 379 -8.77 -33.77 -9.10
C LEU A 379 -7.70 -34.14 -10.14
N GLN A 380 -8.11 -34.60 -11.33
CA GLN A 380 -7.19 -34.92 -12.42
C GLN A 380 -6.33 -33.71 -12.83
N CYS A 381 -6.91 -32.51 -12.93
CA CYS A 381 -6.15 -31.29 -13.24
C CYS A 381 -5.10 -30.97 -12.17
N LEU A 382 -5.38 -31.23 -10.89
CA LEU A 382 -4.41 -31.04 -9.80
C LEU A 382 -3.32 -32.10 -9.80
N THR A 383 -3.68 -33.37 -10.01
CA THR A 383 -2.71 -34.47 -10.06
C THR A 383 -1.76 -34.31 -11.24
N THR A 384 -2.25 -33.79 -12.36
CA THR A 384 -1.45 -33.48 -13.55
C THR A 384 -0.52 -32.30 -13.30
N GLU A 385 -1.03 -31.19 -12.73
CA GLU A 385 -0.24 -30.00 -12.43
C GLU A 385 0.94 -30.31 -11.49
N LEU A 386 0.67 -31.08 -10.44
CA LEU A 386 1.68 -31.48 -9.45
C LEU A 386 2.62 -32.59 -9.96
N GLY A 387 2.37 -33.16 -11.14
CA GLY A 387 3.19 -34.26 -11.67
C GLY A 387 3.14 -35.55 -10.85
N ILE A 388 2.07 -35.78 -10.07
CA ILE A 388 1.99 -36.97 -9.19
C ILE A 388 1.88 -38.27 -10.01
N ASN A 389 1.34 -38.19 -11.24
CA ASN A 389 1.12 -39.33 -12.13
C ASN A 389 2.11 -39.40 -13.32
N LYS A 390 3.01 -38.42 -13.49
CA LYS A 390 3.97 -38.35 -14.62
C LYS A 390 5.37 -38.07 -14.07
N THR A 391 6.41 -38.49 -14.79
CA THR A 391 7.82 -38.21 -14.43
C THR A 391 8.18 -36.73 -14.47
N THR A 392 7.38 -35.87 -15.11
CA THR A 392 7.58 -34.41 -15.20
C THR A 392 6.27 -33.66 -14.91
N GLY A 393 6.22 -32.98 -13.77
CA GLY A 393 5.18 -32.00 -13.42
C GLY A 393 5.59 -30.56 -13.74
N ASN A 394 4.81 -29.58 -13.27
CA ASN A 394 5.21 -28.18 -13.38
C ASN A 394 6.50 -27.94 -12.56
N PRO A 395 7.58 -27.37 -13.15
CA PRO A 395 8.86 -27.14 -12.46
C PRO A 395 8.77 -26.16 -11.29
N THR A 396 7.64 -25.47 -11.15
CA THR A 396 7.34 -24.61 -10.00
C THR A 396 7.31 -25.40 -8.68
N TYR A 397 7.02 -26.70 -8.71
CA TYR A 397 6.88 -27.55 -7.52
C TYR A 397 8.03 -28.55 -7.42
N ALA A 398 8.47 -28.83 -6.20
CA ALA A 398 9.46 -29.86 -5.88
C ALA A 398 8.89 -30.83 -4.85
N LEU A 399 9.11 -32.12 -5.06
CA LEU A 399 8.71 -33.16 -4.11
C LEU A 399 9.61 -33.07 -2.86
N THR A 400 9.00 -33.24 -1.69
CA THR A 400 9.71 -33.29 -0.41
C THR A 400 9.42 -34.61 0.30
N SER A 401 10.42 -35.17 0.97
CA SER A 401 10.28 -36.33 1.85
C SER A 401 9.79 -35.96 3.25
N PHE A 402 9.86 -34.68 3.62
CA PHE A 402 9.46 -34.24 4.95
C PHE A 402 7.96 -34.42 5.17
N THR A 403 7.61 -34.92 6.34
CA THR A 403 6.24 -34.97 6.83
C THR A 403 5.70 -33.57 7.12
N LYS A 404 4.38 -33.45 7.23
CA LYS A 404 3.71 -32.19 7.59
C LYS A 404 4.28 -31.62 8.89
N ASP A 405 4.50 -32.47 9.89
CA ASP A 405 4.92 -32.05 11.23
C ASP A 405 6.39 -31.62 11.25
N GLU A 406 7.27 -32.31 10.52
CA GLU A 406 8.67 -31.90 10.34
C GLU A 406 8.76 -30.52 9.67
N ILE A 407 7.96 -30.26 8.64
CA ILE A 407 7.91 -28.94 7.99
C ILE A 407 7.44 -27.86 8.98
N LEU A 408 6.42 -28.16 9.80
CA LEU A 408 5.93 -27.24 10.81
C LEU A 408 6.96 -26.98 11.92
N GLN A 409 7.72 -28.00 12.33
CA GLN A 409 8.82 -27.85 13.28
C GLN A 409 9.95 -27.00 12.70
N ASN A 410 10.29 -27.18 11.42
CA ASN A 410 11.25 -26.32 10.71
C ASN A 410 10.77 -24.87 10.63
N HIS A 411 9.48 -24.63 10.39
CA HIS A 411 8.93 -23.29 10.46
C HIS A 411 9.03 -22.70 11.88
N LYS A 412 8.72 -23.49 12.92
CA LYS A 412 8.82 -23.07 14.33
C LYS A 412 10.26 -22.71 14.71
N SER A 413 11.24 -23.50 14.28
CA SER A 413 12.65 -23.24 14.58
C SER A 413 13.12 -21.93 13.94
N VAL A 414 12.76 -21.66 12.69
CA VAL A 414 13.08 -20.41 11.99
C VAL A 414 12.30 -19.21 12.55
N LEU A 415 11.09 -19.40 13.08
CA LEU A 415 10.25 -18.32 13.61
C LEU A 415 10.50 -18.00 15.09
N SER A 416 11.29 -18.83 15.80
CA SER A 416 11.67 -18.68 17.21
C SER A 416 12.30 -17.31 17.56
N PHE A 417 12.77 -16.55 16.56
CA PHE A 417 13.27 -15.18 16.70
C PHE A 417 12.14 -14.15 16.89
N GLY A 418 11.34 -14.29 17.94
CA GLY A 418 10.37 -13.27 18.37
C GLY A 418 9.08 -13.17 17.56
N ILE A 419 8.79 -14.14 16.67
CA ILE A 419 7.51 -14.25 15.95
C ILE A 419 6.74 -15.44 16.54
N ASN A 420 5.79 -15.17 17.44
CA ASN A 420 5.02 -16.24 18.05
C ASN A 420 3.94 -16.76 17.07
N ILE A 421 3.92 -18.08 16.85
CA ILE A 421 2.90 -18.76 16.05
C ILE A 421 1.71 -19.03 16.95
N LYS A 422 0.52 -18.62 16.52
CA LYS A 422 -0.71 -18.96 17.25
C LYS A 422 -1.07 -20.42 17.00
N GLU A 423 -1.56 -21.13 18.01
CA GLU A 423 -1.99 -22.55 17.91
C GLU A 423 -2.98 -22.79 16.76
N ASN A 424 -3.82 -21.80 16.44
CA ASN A 424 -4.80 -21.89 15.35
C ASN A 424 -4.22 -21.66 13.94
N GLU A 425 -2.91 -21.48 13.81
CA GLU A 425 -2.18 -21.23 12.55
C GLU A 425 -1.17 -22.36 12.21
N GLU A 426 -1.31 -23.55 12.80
CA GLU A 426 -0.42 -24.71 12.55
C GLU A 426 -0.84 -25.58 11.35
N ASN A 427 -1.00 -24.98 10.16
CA ASN A 427 -1.24 -25.74 8.93
C ASN A 427 -0.33 -25.33 7.77
N LEU A 428 -0.26 -26.19 6.76
CA LEU A 428 0.41 -25.90 5.49
C LEU A 428 -0.60 -25.33 4.48
N PRO A 429 -0.14 -24.53 3.49
CA PRO A 429 -0.99 -24.06 2.42
C PRO A 429 -1.58 -25.21 1.60
N SER A 430 -2.85 -25.09 1.20
CA SER A 430 -3.49 -26.06 0.30
C SER A 430 -3.54 -25.51 -1.13
N LEU A 431 -3.15 -26.33 -2.11
CA LEU A 431 -3.24 -25.98 -3.53
C LEU A 431 -4.65 -26.33 -4.06
N TYR A 432 -5.32 -25.35 -4.65
CA TYR A 432 -6.60 -25.51 -5.34
C TYR A 432 -6.58 -24.73 -6.64
N TRP A 433 -7.59 -24.89 -7.50
CA TRP A 433 -7.68 -24.11 -8.73
C TRP A 433 -9.08 -23.55 -8.97
N ILE A 434 -9.14 -22.47 -9.74
CA ILE A 434 -10.39 -21.85 -10.20
C ILE A 434 -10.37 -21.69 -11.72
N PRO A 435 -11.53 -21.80 -12.39
CA PRO A 435 -11.60 -21.76 -13.85
C PRO A 435 -11.59 -20.32 -14.38
N LYS A 436 -10.77 -20.09 -15.40
CA LYS A 436 -10.76 -18.88 -16.24
C LYS A 436 -11.70 -19.07 -17.42
N LEU A 437 -13.00 -18.90 -17.17
CA LEU A 437 -14.06 -19.08 -18.17
C LEU A 437 -13.99 -18.06 -19.34
N HIS A 438 -13.27 -16.95 -19.16
CA HIS A 438 -13.08 -15.92 -20.18
C HIS A 438 -11.92 -16.22 -21.17
N LYS A 439 -11.39 -17.45 -21.16
CA LYS A 439 -10.34 -17.91 -22.08
C LYS A 439 -10.90 -19.05 -22.93
N THR A 440 -10.39 -19.21 -24.16
CA THR A 440 -10.83 -20.25 -25.09
C THR A 440 -9.61 -21.08 -25.55
N PRO A 441 -9.52 -22.38 -25.20
CA PRO A 441 -10.37 -23.08 -24.24
C PRO A 441 -10.20 -22.53 -22.80
N TYR A 442 -11.10 -22.91 -21.90
CA TYR A 442 -11.03 -22.53 -20.48
C TYR A 442 -9.66 -22.91 -19.91
N LYS A 443 -9.10 -22.04 -19.05
CA LYS A 443 -7.79 -22.26 -18.42
C LYS A 443 -7.90 -22.33 -16.91
N GLU A 444 -7.00 -23.05 -16.27
CA GLU A 444 -6.92 -23.17 -14.82
C GLU A 444 -6.13 -21.99 -14.21
N ARG A 445 -6.55 -21.55 -13.02
CA ARG A 445 -5.74 -20.71 -12.14
C ARG A 445 -5.46 -21.47 -10.85
N TYR A 446 -4.25 -21.99 -10.71
CA TYR A 446 -3.79 -22.62 -9.48
C TYR A 446 -3.47 -21.56 -8.41
N ILE A 447 -3.92 -21.81 -7.18
CA ILE A 447 -3.81 -20.90 -6.04
C ILE A 447 -3.44 -21.70 -4.79
N ALA A 448 -2.39 -21.26 -4.09
CA ALA A 448 -2.04 -21.78 -2.76
C ALA A 448 -2.76 -20.97 -1.67
N GLY A 449 -3.73 -21.57 -0.99
CA GLY A 449 -4.51 -20.94 0.07
C GLY A 449 -3.81 -21.04 1.43
N SER A 450 -3.37 -19.91 1.98
CA SER A 450 -2.59 -19.84 3.23
C SER A 450 -3.34 -19.31 4.46
N SER A 451 -4.65 -19.56 4.56
CA SER A 451 -5.54 -18.90 5.54
C SER A 451 -5.19 -19.14 7.02
N LYS A 452 -4.72 -20.35 7.37
CA LYS A 452 -4.34 -20.77 8.74
C LYS A 452 -2.92 -21.36 8.77
N CYS A 453 -1.97 -20.70 8.09
CA CYS A 453 -0.63 -21.24 7.94
C CYS A 453 0.39 -20.67 8.90
N SER A 454 1.42 -21.46 9.23
CA SER A 454 2.45 -21.11 10.21
C SER A 454 3.27 -19.89 9.78
N THR A 455 3.39 -19.65 8.47
CA THR A 455 4.11 -18.51 7.89
C THR A 455 3.27 -17.22 7.79
N LYS A 456 2.01 -17.23 8.24
CA LYS A 456 1.09 -16.10 8.06
C LYS A 456 1.49 -14.87 8.86
N HIS A 457 1.96 -15.04 10.10
CA HIS A 457 2.42 -13.91 10.89
C HIS A 457 3.67 -13.27 10.28
N LEU A 458 4.64 -14.09 9.86
CA LEU A 458 5.82 -13.65 9.13
C LEU A 458 5.45 -12.88 7.86
N SER A 459 4.51 -13.41 7.06
CA SER A 459 4.06 -12.76 5.82
C SER A 459 3.49 -11.36 6.08
N LYS A 460 2.73 -11.18 7.17
CA LYS A 460 2.22 -9.85 7.57
C LYS A 460 3.35 -8.91 7.96
N VAL A 461 4.29 -9.38 8.79
CA VAL A 461 5.45 -8.58 9.24
C VAL A 461 6.28 -8.14 8.03
N LEU A 462 6.60 -9.08 7.13
CA LEU A 462 7.35 -8.81 5.91
C LEU A 462 6.63 -7.82 4.99
N THR A 463 5.31 -7.97 4.82
CA THR A 463 4.50 -7.04 4.01
C THR A 463 4.55 -5.62 4.58
N THR A 464 4.47 -5.47 5.91
CA THR A 464 4.57 -4.16 6.56
C THR A 464 5.95 -3.54 6.37
N ILE A 465 7.02 -4.32 6.54
CA ILE A 465 8.40 -3.86 6.33
C ILE A 465 8.59 -3.40 4.87
N LEU A 466 8.25 -4.25 3.90
CA LEU A 466 8.41 -3.94 2.47
C LEU A 466 7.53 -2.76 2.04
N SER A 467 6.33 -2.60 2.62
CA SER A 467 5.48 -1.42 2.37
C SER A 467 6.14 -0.15 2.87
N THR A 468 6.79 -0.19 4.04
CA THR A 468 7.52 0.95 4.61
C THR A 468 8.71 1.33 3.73
N VAL A 469 9.46 0.33 3.26
CA VAL A 469 10.58 0.53 2.32
C VAL A 469 10.08 1.14 1.01
N LYS A 470 8.99 0.60 0.44
CA LYS A 470 8.35 1.13 -0.77
C LYS A 470 7.93 2.59 -0.60
N ASP A 471 7.28 2.94 0.51
CA ASP A 471 6.85 4.32 0.77
C ASP A 471 8.06 5.27 0.94
N GLY A 472 9.16 4.79 1.52
CA GLY A 472 10.42 5.53 1.58
C GLY A 472 11.03 5.80 0.21
N LEU A 473 11.03 4.80 -0.67
CA LEU A 473 11.49 4.92 -2.06
C LEU A 473 10.59 5.84 -2.89
N GLN A 474 9.27 5.77 -2.70
CA GLN A 474 8.33 6.67 -3.38
C GLN A 474 8.64 8.13 -3.04
N LYS A 475 8.80 8.47 -1.76
CA LYS A 475 9.17 9.84 -1.34
C LYS A 475 10.47 10.33 -1.98
N TYR A 476 11.46 9.43 -2.13
CA TYR A 476 12.71 9.76 -2.80
C TYR A 476 12.50 10.03 -4.29
N CYS A 477 11.69 9.22 -4.97
CA CYS A 477 11.36 9.42 -6.38
C CYS A 477 10.51 10.70 -6.60
N ASP A 478 9.62 11.02 -5.67
CA ASP A 478 8.79 12.24 -5.73
C ASP A 478 9.66 13.51 -5.63
N GLU A 479 10.72 13.49 -4.82
CA GLU A 479 11.70 14.58 -4.72
C GLU A 479 12.56 14.71 -6.00
N ILE A 480 12.91 13.59 -6.62
CA ILE A 480 13.57 13.61 -7.94
C ILE A 480 12.62 14.18 -8.98
N TYR A 481 11.34 13.79 -8.96
CA TYR A 481 10.35 14.28 -9.89
C TYR A 481 10.12 15.79 -9.71
N SER A 482 10.02 16.30 -8.48
CA SER A 482 9.83 17.73 -8.22
C SER A 482 11.02 18.59 -8.72
N THR A 483 12.23 18.05 -8.67
CA THR A 483 13.46 18.76 -9.06
C THR A 483 13.82 18.60 -10.54
N SER A 484 13.65 17.40 -11.10
CA SER A 484 14.08 17.05 -12.47
C SER A 484 12.94 16.93 -13.48
N GLY A 485 11.69 16.78 -13.03
CA GLY A 485 10.54 16.46 -13.87
C GLY A 485 10.47 14.99 -14.32
N VAL A 486 11.42 14.14 -13.92
CA VAL A 486 11.47 12.72 -14.34
C VAL A 486 10.87 11.81 -13.28
N ASN A 487 9.77 11.12 -13.61
CA ASN A 487 9.17 10.13 -12.71
C ASN A 487 9.88 8.78 -12.84
N GLN A 488 10.49 8.33 -11.74
CA GLN A 488 11.21 7.06 -11.67
C GLN A 488 10.38 5.91 -11.09
N MET A 489 9.15 6.18 -10.59
CA MET A 489 8.31 5.19 -9.94
C MET A 489 6.88 5.24 -10.47
N TRP A 490 6.53 4.28 -11.32
CA TRP A 490 5.26 4.19 -12.03
C TRP A 490 4.24 3.24 -11.36
N ILE A 491 4.45 2.94 -10.07
CA ILE A 491 3.63 1.96 -9.36
C ILE A 491 2.39 2.66 -8.80
N LEU A 492 1.23 2.35 -9.38
CA LEU A 492 -0.06 2.84 -8.89
C LEU A 492 -0.61 1.92 -7.78
N LYS A 493 -1.32 2.48 -6.79
CA LYS A 493 -1.93 1.69 -5.71
C LYS A 493 -3.29 1.13 -6.15
N ASN A 494 -4.08 1.91 -6.90
CA ASN A 494 -5.40 1.49 -7.34
C ASN A 494 -5.80 2.13 -8.69
N SER A 495 -6.92 1.67 -9.27
CA SER A 495 -7.42 2.16 -10.56
C SER A 495 -7.93 3.61 -10.53
N LYS A 496 -8.30 4.15 -9.36
CA LYS A 496 -8.70 5.56 -9.24
C LYS A 496 -7.49 6.48 -9.42
N ASP A 497 -6.32 6.09 -8.91
CA ASP A 497 -5.07 6.84 -9.11
C ASP A 497 -4.75 6.95 -10.62
N LEU A 498 -4.97 5.87 -11.37
CA LEU A 498 -4.82 5.88 -12.83
C LEU A 498 -5.78 6.88 -13.48
N LEU A 499 -7.07 6.87 -13.09
CA LEU A 499 -8.07 7.80 -13.64
C LEU A 499 -7.75 9.26 -13.31
N LEU A 500 -7.22 9.55 -12.12
CA LEU A 500 -6.77 10.89 -11.76
C LEU A 500 -5.59 11.33 -12.64
N ASN A 501 -4.62 10.45 -12.86
CA ASN A 501 -3.48 10.74 -13.74
C ASN A 501 -3.93 10.98 -15.18
N LEU A 502 -4.83 10.14 -15.72
CA LEU A 502 -5.38 10.31 -17.07
C LEU A 502 -6.17 11.61 -17.26
N ARG A 503 -6.77 12.14 -16.19
CA ARG A 503 -7.48 13.44 -16.19
C ARG A 503 -6.54 14.64 -16.05
N SER A 504 -5.25 14.42 -15.83
CA SER A 504 -4.29 15.53 -15.72
C SER A 504 -4.15 16.26 -17.05
N GLN A 505 -3.98 17.58 -16.99
CA GLN A 505 -3.94 18.45 -18.16
C GLN A 505 -2.75 18.15 -19.10
N SER A 506 -1.69 17.52 -18.57
CA SER A 506 -0.55 17.04 -19.35
C SER A 506 -0.88 15.89 -20.29
N LEU A 507 -1.94 15.13 -20.03
CA LEU A 507 -2.39 14.02 -20.88
C LEU A 507 -3.62 14.38 -21.75
N GLN A 508 -4.10 15.64 -21.68
CA GLN A 508 -5.26 16.10 -22.46
C GLN A 508 -5.03 16.04 -23.99
N PHE A 509 -3.77 16.13 -24.42
CA PHE A 509 -3.37 16.08 -25.83
C PHE A 509 -2.85 14.70 -26.26
N CYS A 510 -2.95 13.67 -25.42
CA CYS A 510 -2.54 12.32 -25.79
C CYS A 510 -3.51 11.73 -26.83
N SER A 511 -3.02 11.49 -28.04
CA SER A 511 -3.79 10.92 -29.16
C SER A 511 -3.75 9.38 -29.22
N ASN A 512 -2.85 8.73 -28.48
CA ASN A 512 -2.66 7.27 -28.53
C ASN A 512 -2.30 6.70 -27.15
N ILE A 513 -2.95 5.58 -26.78
CA ILE A 513 -2.68 4.82 -25.56
C ILE A 513 -2.36 3.39 -25.96
N LYS A 514 -1.18 2.91 -25.56
CA LYS A 514 -0.79 1.50 -25.72
C LYS A 514 -0.83 0.80 -24.37
N THR A 515 -1.34 -0.43 -24.35
CA THR A 515 -1.39 -1.27 -23.16
C THR A 515 -0.58 -2.54 -23.40
N PHE A 516 0.13 -3.00 -22.38
CA PHE A 516 0.95 -4.20 -22.41
C PHE A 516 0.58 -5.08 -21.24
N ASP A 517 0.55 -6.39 -21.45
CA ASP A 517 0.26 -7.38 -20.42
C ASP A 517 1.42 -8.37 -20.31
N PHE A 518 1.77 -8.76 -19.09
CA PHE A 518 2.78 -9.77 -18.83
C PHE A 518 2.09 -11.11 -18.58
N SER A 519 2.35 -12.09 -19.44
CA SER A 519 1.90 -13.46 -19.16
C SER A 519 2.71 -14.06 -18.02
N THR A 520 2.03 -14.74 -17.09
CA THR A 520 2.64 -15.61 -16.06
C THR A 520 3.71 -14.96 -15.17
N LEU A 521 3.58 -13.65 -14.87
CA LEU A 521 4.57 -12.88 -14.10
C LEU A 521 5.09 -13.60 -12.84
N TYR A 522 4.22 -14.11 -11.99
CA TYR A 522 4.65 -14.67 -10.69
C TYR A 522 5.48 -15.94 -10.80
N THR A 523 5.23 -16.79 -11.81
CA THR A 523 5.91 -18.08 -11.97
C THR A 523 7.20 -17.95 -12.76
N THR A 524 7.39 -16.86 -13.50
CA THR A 524 8.57 -16.63 -14.35
C THR A 524 9.64 -15.74 -13.69
N ILE A 525 9.40 -15.21 -12.48
CA ILE A 525 10.38 -14.36 -11.80
C ILE A 525 11.56 -15.20 -11.30
N PRO A 526 12.82 -14.93 -11.74
CA PRO A 526 13.99 -15.64 -11.22
C PRO A 526 14.21 -15.28 -9.74
N HIS A 527 14.09 -16.27 -8.86
CA HIS A 527 14.14 -16.04 -7.42
C HIS A 527 15.48 -15.47 -6.92
N ALA A 528 16.60 -15.89 -7.51
CA ALA A 528 17.92 -15.35 -7.17
C ALA A 528 18.00 -13.84 -7.45
N GLN A 529 17.67 -13.43 -8.68
CA GLN A 529 17.66 -12.02 -9.06
C GLN A 529 16.67 -11.21 -8.22
N LEU A 530 15.50 -11.76 -7.90
CA LEU A 530 14.52 -11.10 -7.04
C LEU A 530 15.10 -10.83 -5.64
N LYS A 531 15.72 -11.83 -5.02
CA LYS A 531 16.35 -11.71 -3.70
C LYS A 531 17.47 -10.67 -3.71
N ASP A 532 18.34 -10.71 -4.72
CA ASP A 532 19.45 -9.76 -4.85
C ASP A 532 18.95 -8.31 -5.00
N ARG A 533 17.95 -8.10 -5.85
CA ARG A 533 17.33 -6.78 -6.05
C ARG A 533 16.63 -6.29 -4.79
N LEU A 534 15.90 -7.15 -4.09
CA LEU A 534 15.25 -6.80 -2.82
C LEU A 534 16.28 -6.43 -1.75
N HIS A 535 17.36 -7.21 -1.62
CA HIS A 535 18.46 -6.91 -0.71
C HIS A 535 19.07 -5.53 -1.00
N HIS A 536 19.33 -5.23 -2.28
CA HIS A 536 19.85 -3.92 -2.69
C HIS A 536 18.89 -2.78 -2.36
N LEU A 537 17.60 -2.91 -2.67
CA LEU A 537 16.58 -1.89 -2.39
C LEU A 537 16.43 -1.62 -0.89
N ILE A 538 16.44 -2.68 -0.08
CA ILE A 538 16.40 -2.54 1.37
C ILE A 538 17.65 -1.82 1.86
N LYS A 539 18.85 -2.21 1.40
CA LYS A 539 20.11 -1.53 1.77
C LYS A 539 20.08 -0.04 1.41
N GLN A 540 19.62 0.31 0.20
CA GLN A 540 19.48 1.71 -0.21
C GLN A 540 18.54 2.53 0.68
N SER A 541 17.55 1.90 1.32
CA SER A 541 16.67 2.61 2.26
C SER A 541 17.39 2.99 3.57
N PHE A 542 18.39 2.21 3.99
CA PHE A 542 19.12 2.43 5.25
C PHE A 542 20.42 3.23 5.11
N PHE A 543 21.01 3.27 3.92
CA PHE A 543 22.31 3.89 3.67
C PHE A 543 22.22 4.97 2.59
N TYR A 544 22.98 6.05 2.76
CA TYR A 544 23.22 7.02 1.72
C TYR A 544 24.14 6.46 0.63
N LYS A 545 24.18 7.09 -0.54
CA LYS A 545 25.08 6.71 -1.65
C LYS A 545 26.56 6.78 -1.27
N ASN A 546 26.93 7.62 -0.31
CA ASN A 546 28.30 7.74 0.23
C ASN A 546 28.62 6.69 1.31
N GLY A 547 27.77 5.67 1.51
CA GLY A 547 27.98 4.61 2.49
C GLY A 547 27.57 4.95 3.92
N ASN A 548 27.28 6.22 4.24
CA ASN A 548 26.87 6.61 5.58
C ASN A 548 25.46 6.08 5.92
N ARG A 549 25.30 5.59 7.16
CA ARG A 549 24.01 5.07 7.62
C ARG A 549 23.01 6.21 7.83
N ARG A 550 21.88 6.15 7.11
CA ARG A 550 20.76 7.10 7.19
C ARG A 550 19.81 6.77 8.34
N TYR A 551 19.52 5.48 8.53
CA TYR A 551 18.63 5.00 9.59
C TYR A 551 19.27 3.80 10.29
N LYS A 552 19.13 3.71 11.60
CA LYS A 552 19.58 2.55 12.38
C LYS A 552 18.49 1.50 12.54
N PHE A 553 17.23 1.93 12.61
CA PHE A 553 16.11 1.03 12.91
C PHE A 553 14.93 1.30 11.98
N LEU A 554 14.11 0.28 11.80
CA LEU A 554 12.74 0.37 11.31
C LEU A 554 11.85 -0.19 12.40
N VAL A 555 10.96 0.65 12.90
CA VAL A 555 10.07 0.35 14.02
C VAL A 555 8.72 -0.08 13.48
N LEU A 556 8.18 -1.15 14.05
CA LEU A 556 6.82 -1.62 13.78
C LEU A 556 5.92 -1.18 14.93
N GLY A 557 5.32 0.01 14.79
CA GLY A 557 4.37 0.56 15.76
C GLY A 557 2.98 -0.07 15.65
N TYR A 558 2.09 0.29 16.59
CA TYR A 558 0.72 -0.26 16.64
C TYR A 558 -0.12 0.14 15.41
N ASN A 559 0.02 1.39 14.95
CA ASN A 559 -0.72 1.92 13.80
C ASN A 559 0.15 2.09 12.55
N ASN A 560 1.42 2.48 12.72
CA ASN A 560 2.32 2.83 11.62
C ASN A 560 3.72 2.23 11.83
N SER A 561 4.40 1.98 10.72
CA SER A 561 5.82 1.62 10.68
C SER A 561 6.65 2.75 10.09
N TYR A 562 7.84 2.98 10.63
CA TYR A 562 8.67 4.12 10.24
C TYR A 562 10.17 3.87 10.50
N PHE A 563 11.00 4.63 9.79
CA PHE A 563 12.45 4.59 9.92
C PHE A 563 12.94 5.55 11.02
N VAL A 564 13.95 5.14 11.78
CA VAL A 564 14.51 5.92 12.90
C VAL A 564 16.03 6.03 12.81
N LYS A 565 16.54 7.24 13.09
CA LYS A 565 17.96 7.57 12.99
C LYS A 565 18.79 7.03 14.15
N ASN A 566 18.41 7.28 15.40
CA ASN A 566 19.30 7.06 16.56
C ASN A 566 18.74 6.23 17.73
N HIS A 567 17.54 6.51 18.24
CA HIS A 567 16.98 5.84 19.43
C HIS A 567 15.47 5.61 19.30
N THR A 568 14.97 4.53 19.89
CA THR A 568 13.55 4.17 19.92
C THR A 568 13.19 3.53 21.26
N GLU A 569 12.20 4.07 21.97
CA GLU A 569 11.66 3.48 23.22
C GLU A 569 10.74 2.27 22.95
N SER A 570 10.52 1.91 21.69
CA SER A 570 9.65 0.80 21.33
C SER A 570 10.28 -0.55 21.65
N SER A 571 9.57 -1.37 22.43
CA SER A 571 9.96 -2.74 22.80
C SER A 571 9.94 -3.74 21.62
N LYS A 572 9.47 -3.35 20.43
CA LYS A 572 9.39 -4.21 19.22
C LYS A 572 10.42 -3.80 18.15
N ASN A 573 11.68 -3.81 18.53
CA ASN A 573 12.81 -3.53 17.64
C ASN A 573 13.15 -4.76 16.78
N ILE A 574 12.42 -4.94 15.67
CA ILE A 574 12.53 -6.16 14.85
C ILE A 574 13.72 -6.12 13.87
N LEU A 575 14.25 -4.93 13.55
CA LEU A 575 15.17 -4.83 12.40
C LEU A 575 16.60 -5.36 12.65
N LYS A 576 17.09 -5.37 13.90
CA LYS A 576 18.37 -6.04 14.19
C LYS A 576 18.29 -7.55 13.96
N MET A 577 17.07 -8.11 14.01
CA MET A 577 16.80 -9.55 14.08
C MET A 577 16.46 -10.21 12.73
N ILE A 578 15.75 -9.54 11.81
CA ILE A 578 15.34 -10.15 10.53
C ILE A 578 16.42 -10.03 9.45
N LEU A 579 17.16 -8.92 9.38
CA LEU A 579 18.16 -8.70 8.33
C LEU A 579 19.41 -9.56 8.49
N SER A 580 19.79 -9.96 9.70
CA SER A 580 21.05 -10.72 9.90
C SER A 580 20.96 -12.19 9.48
N LYS A 581 19.75 -12.75 9.25
CA LYS A 581 19.58 -14.18 8.91
C LYS A 581 18.57 -14.48 7.81
N CYS A 582 17.49 -13.70 7.63
CA CYS A 582 16.50 -14.00 6.58
C CYS A 582 17.01 -13.70 5.16
N TRP A 583 18.11 -12.94 5.03
CA TRP A 583 18.62 -12.46 3.74
C TRP A 583 20.09 -12.84 3.50
N THR A 584 20.68 -13.65 4.39
CA THR A 584 21.97 -14.33 4.22
C THR A 584 21.71 -15.77 3.80
N PHE A 585 21.10 -15.95 2.63
CA PHE A 585 20.97 -17.22 1.93
C PHE A 585 21.25 -17.02 0.45
#